data_AF-A0A2V7JDB9-F1
#
_entry.id   AF-A0A2V7JDB9-F1
#
_cell.length_a   1.000
_cell.length_b   1.000
_cell.length_c   1.000
_cell.angle_alpha   90.00
_cell.angle_beta   90.00
_cell.angle_gamma   90.00
#
_symmetry.space_group_name_H-M   'P 1'
#
loop_
_entity.id
_entity.type
_entity.pdbx_description
1 polymer ?
#
loop_
_entity_poly.entity_id
_entity_poly.type
_entity_poly.pdbx_seq_one_letter_code
_entity_poly.pdbx_strand_id
1 'polypeptide(L)'
;MHSQADEDALVYPPGPTERISGLIFGASAGDARPTAQTYDVFRLFAPQIQQQLVALQQALGRDLSAVNATLKAGGASLVVPRAAELRLPSVATGR
;
A
#
# COMPACT_ATOMS: atom_id res chain seq x y z
N MET A 1 -12.42 3.82 -33.56
CA MET A 1 -12.09 3.73 -32.12
C MET A 1 -11.27 2.48 -31.93
N HIS A 2 -9.99 2.59 -31.60
CA HIS A 2 -9.17 1.46 -31.19
C HIS A 2 -9.08 1.52 -29.66
N SER A 3 -9.85 0.69 -28.98
CA SER A 3 -9.66 0.46 -27.55
C SER A 3 -8.56 -0.59 -27.42
N GLN A 4 -7.32 -0.16 -27.21
CA GLN A 4 -6.31 -1.04 -26.61
C GLN A 4 -6.69 -1.16 -25.14
N ALA A 5 -7.47 -2.20 -24.83
CA ALA A 5 -7.58 -2.65 -23.46
C ALA A 5 -6.17 -3.09 -23.02
N ASP A 6 -5.79 -2.65 -21.83
CA ASP A 6 -4.61 -3.05 -21.06
C ASP A 6 -4.73 -4.54 -20.70
N GLU A 7 -4.79 -5.41 -21.71
CA GLU A 7 -4.93 -6.87 -21.55
C GLU A 7 -3.60 -7.53 -21.20
N ASP A 8 -2.54 -6.73 -20.98
CA ASP A 8 -1.20 -7.20 -20.68
C ASP A 8 -0.88 -7.14 -19.17
N ALA A 9 -1.87 -7.45 -18.35
CA ALA A 9 -1.67 -7.80 -16.94
C ALA A 9 -0.80 -9.07 -16.77
N LEU A 10 -0.38 -9.71 -17.88
CA LEU A 10 0.62 -10.79 -17.93
C LEU A 10 2.07 -10.28 -18.08
N VAL A 11 2.32 -9.07 -18.58
CA VAL A 11 3.67 -8.50 -18.69
C VAL A 11 4.18 -7.90 -17.39
N TYR A 12 3.29 -7.46 -16.49
CA TYR A 12 3.70 -6.93 -15.19
C TYR A 12 3.35 -7.90 -14.06
N PRO A 13 4.34 -8.50 -13.38
CA PRO A 13 4.05 -9.33 -12.24
C PRO A 13 3.34 -8.48 -11.17
N PRO A 14 2.34 -9.04 -10.45
CA PRO A 14 1.56 -8.28 -9.47
C PRO A 14 2.50 -7.65 -8.43
N GLY A 15 2.27 -6.39 -8.10
CA GLY A 15 3.05 -5.67 -7.09
C GLY A 15 2.81 -6.23 -5.67
N PRO A 16 3.63 -5.87 -4.67
CA PRO A 16 3.50 -6.38 -3.30
C PRO A 16 2.11 -6.19 -2.69
N THR A 17 1.47 -5.04 -2.97
CA THR A 17 0.09 -4.75 -2.53
C THR A 17 -0.91 -5.73 -3.15
N GLU A 18 -0.85 -5.95 -4.47
CA GLU A 18 -1.75 -6.87 -5.17
C GLU A 18 -1.61 -8.30 -4.65
N ARG A 19 -0.36 -8.74 -4.39
CA ARG A 19 -0.07 -10.06 -3.83
C ARG A 19 -0.60 -10.25 -2.41
N ILE A 20 -0.58 -9.21 -1.59
CA ILE A 20 -1.17 -9.25 -0.24
C ILE A 20 -2.70 -9.15 -0.28
N SER A 21 -3.27 -8.36 -1.19
CA SER A 21 -4.72 -8.25 -1.37
C SER A 21 -5.35 -9.61 -1.69
N GLY A 22 -4.68 -10.44 -2.50
CA GLY A 22 -5.10 -11.82 -2.76
C GLY A 22 -5.13 -12.72 -1.51
N LEU A 23 -4.33 -12.42 -0.49
CA LEU A 23 -4.33 -13.19 0.76
C LEU A 23 -5.55 -12.92 1.63
N ILE A 24 -6.19 -11.75 1.50
CA ILE A 24 -7.36 -11.39 2.32
C ILE A 24 -8.46 -12.42 2.08
N PHE A 25 -8.75 -12.75 0.82
CA PHE A 25 -9.74 -13.76 0.47
C PHE A 25 -9.40 -15.13 1.05
N GLY A 26 -8.15 -15.58 0.95
CA GLY A 26 -7.73 -16.87 1.52
C GLY A 26 -7.75 -16.91 3.06
N ALA A 27 -7.44 -15.79 3.71
CA ALA A 27 -7.43 -15.69 5.17
C ALA A 27 -8.84 -15.47 5.76
N SER A 28 -9.79 -14.96 4.97
CA SER A 28 -11.16 -14.65 5.40
C SER A 28 -12.22 -15.61 4.86
N ALA A 29 -11.86 -16.60 4.04
CA ALA A 29 -12.82 -17.45 3.31
C ALA A 29 -13.56 -18.49 4.19
N GLY A 30 -13.21 -18.67 5.46
CA GLY A 30 -13.94 -19.61 6.33
C GLY A 30 -13.58 -19.49 7.80
N ASP A 31 -14.33 -20.20 8.65
CA ASP A 31 -14.14 -20.27 10.11
C ASP A 31 -12.95 -21.14 10.55
N ALA A 32 -11.93 -21.23 9.70
CA ALA A 32 -10.69 -21.93 9.96
C ALA A 32 -9.53 -20.93 10.02
N ARG A 33 -8.53 -21.22 10.85
CA ARG A 33 -7.31 -20.43 10.88
C ARG A 33 -6.61 -20.43 9.50
N PRO A 34 -5.93 -19.33 9.11
CA PRO A 34 -5.13 -19.31 7.89
C PRO A 34 -4.10 -20.45 7.84
N THR A 35 -3.82 -20.94 6.62
CA THR A 35 -2.82 -21.99 6.42
C THR A 35 -1.40 -21.46 6.67
N ALA A 36 -0.44 -22.36 6.92
CA ALA A 36 0.97 -21.99 7.04
C ALA A 36 1.48 -21.21 5.81
N GLN A 37 1.06 -21.63 4.61
CA GLN A 37 1.40 -20.96 3.34
C GLN A 37 0.85 -19.53 3.29
N THR A 38 -0.36 -19.28 3.83
CA THR A 38 -0.92 -17.93 3.93
C THR A 38 -0.03 -17.01 4.78
N TYR A 39 0.49 -17.51 5.91
CA TYR A 39 1.43 -16.76 6.75
C TYR A 39 2.78 -16.52 6.06
N ASP A 40 3.31 -17.50 5.33
CA ASP A 40 4.59 -17.37 4.64
C ASP A 40 4.55 -16.30 3.55
N VAL A 41 3.48 -16.28 2.75
CA VAL A 41 3.28 -15.24 1.72
C VAL A 41 3.12 -13.87 2.35
N PHE A 42 2.38 -13.75 3.46
CA PHE A 42 2.27 -12.49 4.19
C PHE A 42 3.64 -12.00 4.71
N ARG A 43 4.43 -12.88 5.34
CA ARG A 43 5.78 -12.55 5.83
C ARG A 43 6.74 -12.13 4.72
N LEU A 44 6.56 -12.66 3.50
CA LEU A 44 7.41 -12.33 2.35
C LEU A 44 7.14 -10.91 1.83
N PHE A 45 5.87 -10.48 1.76
CA PHE A 45 5.50 -9.23 1.11
C PHE A 45 5.25 -8.06 2.07
N ALA A 46 4.88 -8.32 3.33
CA ALA A 46 4.60 -7.26 4.31
C ALA A 46 5.79 -6.30 4.52
N PRO A 47 7.05 -6.76 4.59
CA PRO A 47 8.21 -5.85 4.70
C PRO A 47 8.38 -4.94 3.48
N GLN A 48 8.04 -5.42 2.28
CA GLN A 48 8.17 -4.65 1.04
C GLN A 48 7.15 -3.51 1.00
N ILE A 49 5.90 -3.79 1.41
CA ILE A 49 4.87 -2.74 1.57
C ILE A 49 5.32 -1.73 2.64
N GLN A 50 5.85 -2.20 3.77
CA GLN A 50 6.35 -1.31 4.83
C GLN A 50 7.45 -0.37 4.32
N GLN A 51 8.39 -0.87 3.52
CA GLN A 51 9.43 -0.03 2.90
C GLN A 51 8.84 1.06 2.00
N GLN A 52 7.85 0.70 1.17
CA GLN A 52 7.18 1.65 0.28
C GLN A 52 6.38 2.71 1.06
N LEU A 53 5.69 2.33 2.13
CA LEU A 53 4.97 3.27 2.99
C LEU A 53 5.91 4.24 3.71
N VAL A 54 7.07 3.77 4.18
CA VAL A 54 8.11 4.63 4.78
C VAL A 54 8.68 5.60 3.74
N ALA A 55 8.99 5.12 2.54
CA ALA A 55 9.49 5.97 1.46
C ALA A 55 8.46 7.04 1.06
N LEU A 56 7.17 6.67 0.98
CA LEU A 56 6.07 7.61 0.73
C LEU A 56 5.97 8.66 1.83
N GLN A 57 6.02 8.25 3.10
CA GLN A 57 5.99 9.19 4.22
C GLN A 57 7.16 10.19 4.16
N GLN A 58 8.36 9.73 3.82
CA GLN A 58 9.53 10.58 3.67
C GLN A 58 9.40 11.55 2.49
N ALA A 59 8.90 11.08 1.34
CA ALA A 59 8.63 11.95 0.19
C ALA A 59 7.60 13.03 0.53
N LEU A 60 6.48 12.64 1.13
CA LEU A 60 5.46 13.59 1.59
C LEU A 60 6.04 14.59 2.61
N GLY A 61 6.85 14.13 3.58
CA GLY A 61 7.47 15.01 4.57
C GLY A 61 8.43 16.04 3.97
N ARG A 62 9.13 15.68 2.89
CA ARG A 62 10.07 16.58 2.19
C ARG A 62 9.37 17.54 1.23
N ASP A 63 8.47 17.01 0.40
CA ASP A 63 8.06 17.70 -0.82
C ASP A 63 6.67 18.36 -0.72
N LEU A 64 5.81 17.89 0.19
CA LEU A 64 4.42 18.36 0.28
C LEU A 64 4.30 19.83 0.68
N SER A 65 5.24 20.34 1.47
CA SER A 65 5.25 21.75 1.89
C SER A 65 5.45 22.70 0.71
N ALA A 66 6.39 22.39 -0.18
CA ALA A 66 6.66 23.16 -1.40
C ALA A 66 5.46 23.12 -2.37
N VAL A 67 4.85 21.94 -2.55
CA VAL A 67 3.64 21.78 -3.36
C VAL A 67 2.47 22.59 -2.77
N ASN A 68 2.28 22.56 -1.46
CA ASN A 68 1.22 23.34 -0.81
C ASN A 68 1.47 24.85 -0.90
N ALA A 69 2.72 25.30 -0.92
CA ALA A 69 3.04 26.70 -1.14
C ALA A 69 2.64 27.17 -2.56
N THR A 70 2.91 26.37 -3.59
CA THR A 70 2.51 26.70 -4.97
C THR A 70 0.99 26.65 -5.16
N LEU A 71 0.31 25.66 -4.56
CA LEU A 71 -1.16 25.60 -4.57
C LEU A 71 -1.79 26.82 -3.90
N LYS A 72 -1.27 27.23 -2.74
CA LYS A 72 -1.74 28.42 -2.02
C LYS A 72 -1.56 29.69 -2.84
N ALA A 73 -0.43 29.84 -3.53
CA ALA A 73 -0.17 30.99 -4.39
C ALA A 73 -1.15 31.06 -5.58
N GLY A 74 -1.60 29.91 -6.08
CA GLY A 74 -2.63 29.81 -7.12
C GLY A 74 -4.08 29.89 -6.62
N GLY A 75 -4.30 30.12 -5.33
CA GLY A 75 -5.65 30.16 -4.74
C GLY A 75 -6.34 28.79 -4.63
N ALA A 76 -5.59 27.69 -4.80
CA ALA A 76 -6.12 26.33 -4.70
C ALA A 76 -6.10 25.81 -3.24
N SER A 77 -6.93 24.79 -2.99
CA SER A 77 -6.95 24.09 -1.70
C SER A 77 -5.66 23.33 -1.43
N LEU A 78 -5.27 23.25 -0.16
CA LEU A 78 -4.08 22.52 0.28
C LEU A 78 -4.32 21.02 0.25
N VAL A 79 -3.26 20.27 -0.05
CA VAL A 79 -3.22 18.82 0.09
C VAL A 79 -2.82 18.49 1.52
N VAL A 80 -3.73 17.86 2.25
CA VAL A 80 -3.50 17.38 3.63
C VAL A 80 -3.56 15.85 3.65
N PRO A 81 -2.70 15.18 4.43
CA PRO A 81 -2.83 13.73 4.63
C PRO A 81 -4.19 13.39 5.23
N ARG A 82 -4.96 12.51 4.58
CA ARG A 82 -6.16 11.91 5.16
C ARG A 82 -5.76 10.62 5.88
N ALA A 83 -5.19 10.75 7.07
CA ALA A 83 -4.64 9.61 7.81
C ALA A 83 -5.44 9.33 9.10
N ALA A 84 -6.50 8.54 8.99
CA ALA A 84 -7.10 7.88 10.15
C ALA A 84 -6.45 6.50 10.43
N GLU A 85 -5.80 5.89 9.42
CA GLU A 85 -5.47 4.46 9.42
C GLU A 85 -3.97 4.14 9.50
N LEU A 86 -3.08 5.12 9.37
CA LEU A 86 -1.64 4.91 9.50
C LEU A 86 -1.27 4.70 10.98
N ARG A 87 -1.36 3.45 11.44
CA ARG A 87 -0.82 3.05 12.75
C ARG A 87 0.67 2.71 12.62
N LEU A 88 1.46 3.14 13.59
CA LEU A 88 2.84 2.70 13.73
C LEU A 88 2.87 1.17 13.90
N PRO A 89 3.82 0.45 13.28
CA PRO A 89 3.92 -0.99 13.45
C PRO A 89 4.11 -1.33 14.93
N SER A 90 3.19 -2.12 15.49
CA SER A 90 3.35 -2.72 16.81
C SER A 90 4.45 -3.77 16.73
N VAL A 91 5.38 -3.76 17.69
CA VAL A 91 6.41 -4.80 17.82
C VAL A 91 5.67 -6.13 17.99
N ALA A 92 5.76 -7.00 16.99
CA ALA A 92 5.18 -8.33 17.04
C ALA A 92 5.80 -9.10 18.22
N THR A 93 5.10 -9.13 19.34
CA THR A 93 5.45 -10.03 20.45
C THR A 93 4.98 -11.41 20.05
N GLY A 94 5.87 -12.16 19.39
CA GLY A 94 5.65 -13.57 19.08
C GLY A 94 5.52 -14.39 20.37
N ARG A 95 4.43 -15.15 20.47
CA ARG A 95 4.34 -16.35 21.29
C ARG A 95 3.96 -17.51 20.37
#